data_AF-A0A2W7ACL9-F1
#
_entry.id   AF-A0A2W7ACL9-F1
#
_cell.length_a   1.000
_cell.length_b   1.000
_cell.length_c   1.000
_cell.angle_alpha   90.00
_cell.angle_beta   90.00
_cell.angle_gamma   90.00
#
_symmetry.space_group_name_H-M   'P 1'
#
loop_
_entity.id
_entity.type
_entity.pdbx_description
1 polymer ?
#
loop_
_entity_poly.entity_id
_entity_poly.type
_entity_poly.pdbx_seq_one_letter_code
_entity_poly.pdbx_strand_id
1 'polypeptide(L)'
;MALFSFSGTRPASIGVNNGKLIDCPDSPNCVSSQSTDAEHKIAPLTYTGDTAIALADLKAVISSMPRTKIITAQGNYLYAEFTSALMGYVDDVEFYLNADKGIIEVRSASRLGKSDLGVNRDRVEAIRAQLA
;
A
#
# COMPACT_ATOMS: atom_id res chain seq x y z
N MET A 1 -20.44 -6.22 -4.77
CA MET A 1 -20.13 -7.27 -3.78
C MET A 1 -19.21 -8.29 -4.44
N ALA A 2 -18.22 -8.83 -3.71
CA ALA A 2 -17.39 -9.91 -4.22
C ALA A 2 -18.19 -11.22 -4.25
N LEU A 3 -17.89 -12.09 -5.21
CA LEU A 3 -18.57 -13.39 -5.37
C LEU A 3 -18.08 -14.42 -4.35
N PHE A 4 -16.85 -14.27 -3.88
CA PHE A 4 -16.26 -15.05 -2.78
C PHE A 4 -15.62 -14.11 -1.74
N SER A 5 -15.36 -14.61 -0.53
CA SER A 5 -14.78 -13.82 0.57
C SER A 5 -13.56 -14.52 1.18
N PHE A 6 -12.37 -14.12 0.76
CA PHE A 6 -11.08 -14.62 1.25
C PHE A 6 -10.25 -13.50 1.89
N SER A 7 -10.75 -12.93 2.98
CA SER A 7 -10.17 -11.73 3.58
C SER A 7 -8.87 -11.94 4.35
N GLY A 8 -8.60 -13.15 4.85
CA GLY A 8 -7.47 -13.38 5.77
C GLY A 8 -7.53 -12.55 7.05
N THR A 9 -6.46 -12.60 7.84
CA THR A 9 -6.32 -11.84 9.10
C THR A 9 -5.40 -10.65 8.88
N ARG A 10 -5.79 -9.47 9.38
CA ARG A 10 -4.93 -8.28 9.37
C ARG A 10 -3.65 -8.56 10.20
N PRO A 11 -2.45 -8.24 9.70
CA PRO A 11 -1.23 -8.36 10.48
C PRO A 11 -1.28 -7.47 11.74
N ALA A 12 -0.76 -7.98 12.87
CA ALA A 12 -0.72 -7.23 14.12
C ALA A 12 0.34 -6.11 14.13
N SER A 13 1.33 -6.19 13.24
CA SER A 13 2.49 -5.30 13.19
C SER A 13 2.34 -4.11 12.24
N ILE A 14 1.12 -3.82 11.75
CA ILE A 14 0.84 -2.72 10.80
C ILE A 14 1.26 -1.39 11.42
N GLY A 15 1.86 -0.51 10.61
CA GLY A 15 2.36 0.80 11.05
C GLY A 15 3.83 1.01 10.70
N VAL A 16 4.33 2.18 11.12
CA VAL A 16 5.74 2.55 10.97
C VAL A 16 6.49 2.19 12.24
N ASN A 17 7.53 1.37 12.13
CA ASN A 17 8.45 1.03 13.21
C ASN A 17 9.87 1.48 12.84
N ASN A 18 10.46 2.37 13.63
CA ASN A 18 11.81 2.92 13.38
C ASN A 18 12.01 3.44 11.95
N GLY A 19 11.01 4.14 11.40
CA GLY A 19 11.05 4.71 10.05
C GLY A 19 10.89 3.68 8.91
N LYS A 20 10.43 2.47 9.22
CA LYS A 20 10.18 1.40 8.25
C LYS A 20 8.76 0.84 8.35
N LEU A 21 8.23 0.44 7.21
CA LEU A 21 7.06 -0.41 7.11
C LEU A 21 7.44 -1.86 7.42
N ILE A 22 6.46 -2.73 7.66
CA ILE A 22 6.71 -4.17 7.83
C ILE A 22 7.42 -4.72 6.58
N ASP A 23 8.29 -5.70 6.72
CA ASP A 23 8.87 -6.37 5.55
C ASP A 23 7.82 -7.15 4.74
N CYS A 24 8.13 -7.39 3.47
CA CYS A 24 7.36 -8.37 2.70
C CYS A 24 7.64 -9.78 3.24
N PRO A 25 6.61 -10.64 3.39
CA PRO A 25 6.84 -12.07 3.59
C PRO A 25 7.48 -12.67 2.33
N ASP A 26 7.99 -13.90 2.42
CA ASP A 26 8.59 -14.65 1.29
C ASP A 26 7.60 -14.95 0.13
N SER A 27 6.32 -14.62 0.27
CA SER A 27 5.33 -14.84 -0.77
C SER A 27 5.31 -13.70 -1.79
N PRO A 28 5.21 -14.01 -3.09
CA PRO A 28 5.46 -13.03 -4.17
C PRO A 28 4.34 -12.00 -4.33
N ASN A 29 3.25 -12.16 -3.57
CA ASN A 29 2.09 -11.28 -3.55
C ASN A 29 2.27 -10.13 -2.55
N CYS A 30 3.48 -9.56 -2.51
CA CYS A 30 3.82 -8.39 -1.73
C CYS A 30 4.81 -7.51 -2.50
N VAL A 31 4.69 -6.20 -2.37
CA VAL A 31 5.69 -5.26 -2.89
C VAL A 31 5.99 -4.19 -1.85
N SER A 32 7.25 -3.75 -1.77
CA SER A 32 7.70 -2.72 -0.82
C SER A 32 8.81 -1.85 -1.42
N SER A 33 8.73 -0.54 -1.21
CA SER A 33 9.80 0.38 -1.61
C SER A 33 11.06 0.25 -0.77
N GLN A 34 10.92 -0.35 0.41
CA GLN A 34 12.02 -0.60 1.33
C GLN A 34 12.62 -2.00 1.18
N SER A 35 12.08 -2.83 0.28
CA SER A 35 12.69 -4.14 0.01
C SER A 35 13.97 -4.04 -0.81
N THR A 36 14.91 -4.93 -0.52
CA THR A 36 16.19 -5.08 -1.24
C THR A 36 16.16 -6.19 -2.26
N ASP A 37 15.22 -7.13 -2.17
CA ASP A 37 15.08 -8.22 -3.13
C ASP A 37 14.34 -7.77 -4.40
N ALA A 38 14.72 -8.30 -5.56
CA ALA A 38 14.20 -7.84 -6.84
C ALA A 38 12.71 -8.18 -7.07
N GLU A 39 12.18 -9.20 -6.38
CA GLU A 39 10.81 -9.67 -6.56
C GLU A 39 9.81 -8.76 -5.87
N HIS A 40 10.07 -8.39 -4.61
CA HIS A 40 9.19 -7.52 -3.83
C HIS A 40 9.50 -6.03 -4.03
N LYS A 41 10.68 -5.66 -4.53
CA LYS A 41 11.02 -4.24 -4.69
C LYS A 41 10.05 -3.49 -5.62
N ILE A 42 9.73 -2.26 -5.25
CA ILE A 42 9.02 -1.27 -6.08
C ILE A 42 9.61 0.11 -5.84
N ALA A 43 9.46 1.05 -6.77
CA ALA A 43 9.90 2.42 -6.50
C ALA A 43 8.97 3.09 -5.47
N PRO A 44 9.52 3.91 -4.54
CA PRO A 44 8.68 4.77 -3.70
C PRO A 44 7.92 5.79 -4.56
N LEU A 45 6.89 6.40 -4.01
CA LEU A 45 6.19 7.50 -4.67
C LEU A 45 6.91 8.81 -4.32
N THR A 46 6.88 9.78 -5.22
CA THR A 46 7.45 11.10 -4.99
C THR A 46 6.34 12.09 -4.70
N TYR A 47 6.62 13.10 -3.90
CA TYR A 47 5.74 14.25 -3.71
C TYR A 47 6.57 15.52 -3.66
N THR A 48 5.92 16.66 -3.87
CA THR A 48 6.54 17.98 -3.74
C THR A 48 5.76 18.83 -2.75
N GLY A 49 6.43 19.79 -2.14
CA GLY A 49 5.80 20.68 -1.17
C GLY A 49 5.62 20.06 0.21
N ASP A 50 4.52 20.40 0.86
CA ASP A 50 4.28 20.08 2.28
C ASP A 50 3.75 18.65 2.47
N THR A 51 4.26 17.95 3.48
CA THR A 51 3.90 16.57 3.81
C THR A 51 2.41 16.39 4.12
N ALA A 52 1.76 17.37 4.75
CA ALA A 52 0.34 17.29 5.06
C ALA A 52 -0.52 17.43 3.79
N ILE A 53 -0.09 18.27 2.84
CA ILE A 53 -0.72 18.37 1.51
C ILE A 53 -0.55 17.04 0.77
N ALA A 54 0.67 16.49 0.72
CA ALA A 54 0.93 15.21 0.07
C ALA A 54 0.12 14.06 0.67
N LEU A 55 -0.07 14.03 2.00
CA LEU A 55 -0.94 13.05 2.65
C LEU A 55 -2.42 13.24 2.26
N ALA A 56 -2.88 14.49 2.13
CA ALA A 56 -4.24 14.79 1.71
C ALA A 56 -4.48 14.37 0.25
N ASP A 57 -3.52 14.63 -0.64
CA ASP A 57 -3.58 14.24 -2.05
C ASP A 57 -3.57 12.71 -2.19
N LEU A 58 -2.66 12.03 -1.48
CA LEU A 58 -2.65 10.57 -1.40
C LEU A 58 -3.99 10.03 -0.90
N LYS A 59 -4.53 10.61 0.17
CA LYS A 59 -5.84 10.20 0.70
C LYS A 59 -6.95 10.37 -0.34
N ALA A 60 -6.94 11.45 -1.12
CA ALA A 60 -7.91 11.69 -2.18
C ALA A 60 -7.81 10.64 -3.30
N VAL A 61 -6.60 10.34 -3.76
CA VAL A 61 -6.32 9.30 -4.77
C VAL A 61 -6.80 7.93 -4.26
N ILE A 62 -6.41 7.53 -3.05
CA ILE A 62 -6.81 6.24 -2.48
C ILE A 62 -8.33 6.13 -2.30
N SER A 63 -8.99 7.23 -1.93
CA SER A 63 -10.46 7.28 -1.75
C SER A 63 -11.23 7.23 -3.06
N SER A 64 -10.65 7.64 -4.18
CA SER A 64 -11.29 7.58 -5.50
C SER A 64 -11.23 6.17 -6.11
N MET A 65 -10.33 5.32 -5.62
CA MET A 65 -10.17 3.97 -6.13
C MET A 65 -11.32 3.05 -5.66
N PRO A 66 -11.80 2.15 -6.55
CA PRO A 66 -12.89 1.25 -6.21
C PRO A 66 -12.47 0.19 -5.19
N ARG A 67 -13.41 -0.19 -4.31
CA ARG A 67 -13.25 -1.27 -3.32
C ARG A 67 -12.11 -1.03 -2.32
N THR A 68 -11.93 0.22 -1.95
CA THR A 68 -10.91 0.67 -0.98
C THR A 68 -11.56 1.09 0.32
N LYS A 69 -10.89 0.82 1.44
CA LYS A 69 -11.25 1.33 2.75
C LYS A 69 -10.02 1.89 3.43
N ILE A 70 -10.00 3.18 3.70
CA ILE A 70 -8.95 3.82 4.51
C ILE A 70 -9.23 3.49 5.98
N ILE A 71 -8.26 2.86 6.64
CA ILE A 71 -8.35 2.48 8.05
C ILE A 71 -7.71 3.55 8.94
N THR A 72 -6.56 4.07 8.51
CA THR A 72 -5.82 5.13 9.23
C THR A 72 -5.25 6.12 8.22
N ALA A 73 -5.32 7.41 8.53
CA ALA A 73 -4.63 8.48 7.79
C ALA A 73 -4.30 9.60 8.78
N GLN A 74 -3.12 9.54 9.41
CA GLN A 74 -2.73 10.40 10.53
C GLN A 74 -1.23 10.71 10.48
N GLY A 75 -0.86 11.94 10.81
CA GLY A 75 0.54 12.37 10.81
C GLY A 75 1.16 12.27 9.43
N ASN A 76 2.09 11.34 9.25
CA ASN A 76 2.78 11.04 8.00
C ASN A 76 2.54 9.60 7.54
N TYR A 77 1.42 8.99 7.93
CA TYR A 77 1.10 7.60 7.64
C TYR A 77 -0.34 7.42 7.16
N LEU A 78 -0.51 6.56 6.15
CA LEU A 78 -1.81 6.12 5.64
C LEU A 78 -1.83 4.60 5.50
N TYR A 79 -2.89 3.98 5.99
CA TYR A 79 -3.17 2.55 5.83
C TYR A 79 -4.56 2.35 5.24
N ALA A 80 -4.62 1.57 4.16
CA ALA A 80 -5.83 1.23 3.46
C ALA A 80 -5.91 -0.27 3.16
N GLU A 81 -7.14 -0.78 3.11
CA GLU A 81 -7.47 -2.12 2.66
C GLU A 81 -8.09 -2.05 1.26
N PHE A 82 -7.55 -2.83 0.33
CA PHE A 82 -8.13 -3.00 -1.01
C PHE A 82 -8.75 -4.39 -1.11
N THR A 83 -9.94 -4.49 -1.70
CA THR A 83 -10.63 -5.77 -1.89
C THR A 83 -10.74 -6.14 -3.37
N SER A 84 -10.34 -7.37 -3.72
CA SER A 84 -10.45 -7.87 -5.09
C SER A 84 -11.91 -8.10 -5.51
N ALA A 85 -12.22 -7.80 -6.77
CA ALA A 85 -13.59 -7.76 -7.28
C ALA A 85 -14.31 -9.12 -7.21
N LEU A 86 -13.60 -10.18 -7.55
CA LEU A 86 -14.14 -11.50 -7.80
C LEU A 86 -14.01 -12.39 -6.56
N MET A 87 -12.81 -12.43 -5.97
CA MET A 87 -12.45 -13.38 -4.92
C MET A 87 -12.52 -12.80 -3.50
N GLY A 88 -12.64 -11.47 -3.36
CA GLY A 88 -12.68 -10.83 -2.04
C GLY A 88 -11.38 -10.97 -1.25
N TYR A 89 -10.25 -11.12 -1.95
CA TYR A 89 -8.92 -11.01 -1.32
C TYR A 89 -8.73 -9.60 -0.81
N VAL A 90 -8.23 -9.50 0.42
CA VAL A 90 -7.91 -8.21 1.04
C VAL A 90 -6.41 -8.00 1.03
N ASP A 91 -6.02 -6.85 0.49
CA ASP A 91 -4.64 -6.38 0.42
C ASP A 91 -4.48 -5.23 1.41
N ASP A 92 -3.46 -5.35 2.25
CA ASP A 92 -3.04 -4.31 3.18
C ASP A 92 -2.03 -3.40 2.47
N VAL A 93 -2.37 -2.12 2.34
CA VAL A 93 -1.54 -1.12 1.65
C VAL A 93 -1.20 0.01 2.62
N GLU A 94 0.10 0.19 2.85
CA GLU A 94 0.66 1.14 3.79
C GLU A 94 1.51 2.17 3.06
N PHE A 95 1.39 3.43 3.49
CA PHE A 95 2.16 4.55 2.97
C PHE A 95 2.76 5.31 4.13
N TYR A 96 4.06 5.57 4.05
CA TYR A 96 4.81 6.33 5.03
C TYR A 96 5.52 7.50 4.33
N LEU A 97 5.09 8.72 4.64
CA LEU A 97 5.68 9.93 4.09
C LEU A 97 6.98 10.23 4.85
N ASN A 98 8.10 9.93 4.20
CA ASN A 98 9.43 10.21 4.70
C ASN A 98 9.84 11.63 4.25
N ALA A 99 9.62 12.60 5.14
CA ALA A 99 9.92 14.01 4.91
C ALA A 99 11.40 14.27 4.62
N ASP A 100 12.30 13.59 5.34
CA ASP A 100 13.75 13.75 5.18
C ASP A 100 14.23 13.39 3.77
N LYS A 101 13.53 12.46 3.12
CA LYS A 101 13.83 11.99 1.77
C LYS A 101 12.93 12.58 0.68
N GLY A 102 11.85 13.29 1.04
CA GLY A 102 10.87 13.80 0.07
C GLY A 102 10.13 12.69 -0.71
N ILE A 103 9.93 11.52 -0.10
CA ILE A 103 9.29 10.36 -0.74
C ILE A 103 8.21 9.75 0.15
N ILE A 104 7.29 9.01 -0.47
CA ILE A 104 6.33 8.15 0.18
C ILE A 104 6.83 6.71 0.04
N GLU A 105 7.32 6.16 1.14
CA GLU A 105 7.60 4.73 1.24
C GLU A 105 6.26 3.98 1.18
N VAL A 106 6.22 2.87 0.47
CA VAL A 106 4.98 2.12 0.22
C VAL A 106 5.20 0.64 0.41
N ARG A 107 4.18 -0.01 0.97
CA ARG A 107 4.05 -1.46 1.01
C ARG A 107 2.65 -1.86 0.59
N SER A 108 2.54 -2.91 -0.20
CA SER A 108 1.26 -3.47 -0.63
C SER A 108 1.33 -4.99 -0.59
N ALA A 109 0.55 -5.62 0.29
CA ALA A 109 0.64 -7.06 0.56
C ALA A 109 -0.74 -7.71 0.65
N SER A 110 -0.92 -8.85 -0.01
CA SER A 110 -2.15 -9.63 0.13
C SER A 110 -2.13 -10.46 1.41
N ARG A 111 -3.27 -10.57 2.12
CA ARG A 111 -3.35 -11.37 3.36
C ARG A 111 -3.33 -12.88 3.12
N LEU A 112 -3.79 -13.31 1.94
CA LEU A 112 -3.91 -14.71 1.55
C LEU A 112 -3.48 -14.89 0.10
N GLY A 113 -3.18 -16.14 -0.24
CA GLY A 113 -2.74 -16.53 -1.58
C GLY A 113 -1.22 -16.56 -1.71
N LYS A 114 -0.76 -17.10 -2.84
CA LYS A 114 0.66 -17.22 -3.19
C LYS A 114 1.01 -16.50 -4.48
N SER A 115 0.05 -15.88 -5.15
CA SER A 115 0.25 -15.05 -6.32
C SER A 115 -0.96 -14.14 -6.46
N ASP A 116 -0.70 -12.88 -6.77
CA ASP A 116 -1.70 -11.87 -7.11
C ASP A 116 -1.61 -11.48 -8.60
N LEU A 117 -0.81 -12.21 -9.39
CA LEU A 117 -0.49 -11.89 -10.80
C LEU A 117 0.01 -10.46 -11.01
N GLY A 118 0.67 -9.86 -10.01
CA GLY A 118 1.20 -8.50 -10.09
C GLY A 118 0.21 -7.41 -9.68
N VAL A 119 -1.00 -7.75 -9.23
CA VAL A 119 -2.03 -6.77 -8.84
C VAL A 119 -1.51 -5.77 -7.80
N ASN A 120 -0.69 -6.18 -6.84
CA ASN A 120 -0.12 -5.27 -5.85
C ASN A 120 0.85 -4.26 -6.45
N ARG A 121 1.65 -4.69 -7.44
CA ARG A 121 2.53 -3.81 -8.21
C ARG A 121 1.72 -2.82 -9.02
N ASP A 122 0.78 -3.32 -9.82
CA ASP A 122 -0.06 -2.50 -10.69
C ASP A 122 -0.85 -1.44 -9.90
N ARG A 123 -1.31 -1.80 -8.69
CA ARG A 123 -1.99 -0.86 -7.80
C ARG A 123 -1.09 0.31 -7.40
N VAL A 124 0.13 0.03 -6.96
CA VAL A 124 1.08 1.08 -6.56
C VAL A 124 1.45 1.96 -7.75
N GLU A 125 1.63 1.37 -8.93
CA GLU A 125 1.88 2.13 -10.17
C GLU A 125 0.69 3.02 -10.56
N ALA A 126 -0.54 2.52 -10.43
CA ALA A 126 -1.75 3.31 -10.71
C ALA A 126 -1.95 4.46 -9.71
N ILE A 127 -1.55 4.28 -8.46
CA ILE A 127 -1.54 5.35 -7.44
C ILE A 127 -0.46 6.37 -7.79
N ARG A 128 0.74 5.91 -8.17
CA ARG A 128 1.84 6.80 -8.57
C ARG A 128 1.45 7.67 -9.76
N ALA A 129 0.78 7.11 -10.75
CA ALA A 129 0.33 7.85 -11.94
C ALA A 129 -0.71 8.96 -11.62
N GLN A 130 -1.46 8.83 -10.52
CA GLN A 130 -2.48 9.80 -10.12
C GLN A 130 -1.96 10.88 -9.16
N LEU A 131 -0.77 10.68 -8.58
CA LEU A 131 -0.11 11.67 -7.71
C LEU A 131 0.84 12.62 -8.47
N ALA A 132 1.04 12.38 -9.77
CA ALA A 132 1.93 13.15 -10.63
C ALA A 132 1.31 14.46 -11.12
#